data_AF-A0A9E6W8T4-F1
#
_entry.id   AF-A0A9E6W8T4-F1
#
_cell.length_a   1.000
_cell.length_b   1.000
_cell.length_c   1.000
_cell.angle_alpha   90.00
_cell.angle_beta   90.00
_cell.angle_gamma   90.00
#
_symmetry.space_group_name_H-M   'P 1'
#
loop_
_entity.id
_entity.type
_entity.pdbx_description
1 polymer ?
#
loop_
_entity_poly.entity_id
_entity_poly.type
_entity_poly.pdbx_seq_one_letter_code
_entity_poly.pdbx_strand_id
1 'polypeptide(L)'
;QLMQNSIEEGYDIFISHVAEGRKMTKTQVDTVGQGRVWSGENAKEIGLVDDFGGLKDAIALAAEIEGLEEYRIVDLPALPDPFQELFKVGTDNIRARFLKNELGEKYRYYEYFKKMSGMKGVYARMPYDISIN
;
A
#
# COMPACT_ATOMS: atom_id res chain seq x y z
N GLN A 1 -21.61 16.17 -22.55
CA GLN A 1 -20.50 17.12 -22.82
C GLN A 1 -19.46 17.12 -21.69
N LEU A 2 -19.83 17.25 -20.41
CA LEU A 2 -18.88 17.19 -19.27
C LEU A 2 -17.99 15.93 -19.25
N MET A 3 -18.57 14.75 -19.46
CA MET A 3 -17.83 13.48 -19.48
C MET A 3 -16.81 13.39 -20.63
N GLN A 4 -17.17 13.91 -21.82
CA GLN A 4 -16.28 13.89 -22.98
C GLN A 4 -15.07 14.80 -22.75
N ASN A 5 -15.32 16.03 -22.27
CA ASN A 5 -14.24 16.97 -21.95
C ASN A 5 -13.29 16.42 -20.88
N SER A 6 -13.83 15.72 -19.86
CA SER A 6 -12.99 15.11 -18.82
C SER A 6 -12.09 14.00 -19.37
N ILE A 7 -12.58 13.22 -20.34
CA ILE A 7 -11.78 12.18 -21.01
C ILE A 7 -10.69 12.83 -21.87
N GLU A 8 -11.04 13.86 -22.64
CA GLU A 8 -10.10 14.59 -23.50
C GLU A 8 -9.00 15.27 -22.68
N GLU A 9 -9.36 15.89 -21.55
CA GLU A 9 -8.40 16.48 -20.62
C GLU A 9 -7.46 15.43 -20.02
N GLY A 10 -8.00 14.30 -19.58
CA GLY A 10 -7.19 13.19 -19.08
C GLY A 10 -6.22 12.64 -20.14
N TYR A 11 -6.67 12.54 -21.39
CA TYR A 11 -5.82 12.12 -22.50
C TYR A 11 -4.72 13.16 -22.81
N ASP A 12 -5.05 14.45 -22.85
CA ASP A 12 -4.06 15.50 -23.09
C ASP A 12 -2.99 15.53 -21.98
N ILE A 13 -3.39 15.36 -20.72
CA ILE A 13 -2.46 15.25 -19.59
C ILE A 13 -1.53 14.05 -19.78
N PHE A 14 -2.08 12.88 -20.13
CA PHE A 14 -1.30 11.68 -20.36
C PHE A 14 -0.25 11.86 -21.47
N ILE A 15 -0.66 12.32 -22.66
CA ILE A 15 0.28 12.52 -23.77
C ILE A 15 1.30 13.63 -23.47
N SER A 16 0.94 14.63 -22.65
CA SER A 16 1.86 15.67 -22.19
C SER A 16 3.00 15.09 -21.36
N HIS A 17 2.68 14.26 -20.37
CA HIS A 17 3.69 13.64 -19.51
C HIS A 17 4.59 12.66 -20.27
N VAL A 18 4.04 11.88 -21.18
CA VAL A 18 4.85 10.98 -22.02
C VAL A 18 5.76 11.78 -22.95
N ALA A 19 5.26 12.85 -23.57
CA ALA A 19 6.04 13.72 -24.43
C ALA A 19 7.24 14.33 -23.68
N GLU A 20 7.01 14.85 -22.47
CA GLU A 20 8.06 15.39 -21.61
C GLU A 20 9.08 14.32 -21.21
N GLY A 21 8.62 13.18 -20.67
CA GLY A 21 9.48 12.11 -20.18
C GLY A 21 10.32 11.42 -21.27
N ARG A 22 9.76 11.29 -22.49
CA ARG A 22 10.46 10.67 -23.63
C ARG A 22 11.13 11.67 -24.56
N LYS A 23 11.04 12.98 -24.27
CA LYS A 23 11.52 14.07 -25.13
C LYS A 23 10.96 13.99 -26.55
N MET A 24 9.69 13.62 -26.67
CA MET A 24 8.94 13.53 -27.92
C MET A 24 7.96 14.70 -28.03
N THR A 25 7.49 15.00 -29.25
CA THR A 25 6.37 15.94 -29.41
C THR A 25 5.04 15.26 -29.05
N LYS A 26 4.05 16.02 -28.58
CA LYS A 26 2.69 15.50 -28.32
C LYS A 26 2.11 14.76 -29.53
N THR A 27 2.33 15.28 -30.74
CA THR A 27 1.85 14.66 -31.99
C THR A 27 2.50 13.30 -32.26
N GLN A 28 3.79 13.14 -31.98
CA GLN A 28 4.45 11.84 -32.10
C GLN A 28 3.87 10.83 -31.10
N VAL A 29 3.66 11.25 -29.85
CA VAL A 29 3.05 10.40 -28.80
C VAL A 29 1.62 10.02 -29.18
N ASP A 30 0.82 10.97 -29.68
CA ASP A 30 -0.55 10.70 -30.11
C ASP A 30 -0.61 9.70 -31.28
N THR A 31 0.36 9.76 -32.21
CA THR A 31 0.45 8.85 -33.36
C THR A 31 0.69 7.39 -32.91
N VAL A 32 1.51 7.18 -31.88
CA VAL A 32 1.77 5.85 -31.32
C VAL A 32 0.83 5.47 -30.17
N GLY A 33 -0.02 6.41 -29.75
CA GLY A 33 -0.99 6.28 -28.67
C GLY A 33 -2.33 5.68 -29.12
N GLN A 34 -3.43 6.28 -28.65
CA GLN A 34 -4.81 5.87 -28.98
C GLN A 34 -5.25 4.51 -28.45
N GLY A 35 -4.73 4.09 -27.29
CA GLY A 35 -5.14 2.84 -26.63
C GLY A 35 -4.56 1.56 -27.27
N ARG A 36 -3.58 1.69 -28.17
CA ARG A 36 -2.83 0.55 -28.70
C ARG A 36 -1.92 -0.05 -27.64
N VAL A 37 -1.81 -1.38 -27.65
CA VAL A 37 -0.88 -2.13 -26.81
C VAL A 37 0.34 -2.50 -27.63
N TRP A 38 1.53 -2.25 -27.07
CA TRP A 38 2.81 -2.55 -27.70
C TRP A 38 3.52 -3.70 -26.97
N SER A 39 4.19 -4.57 -27.72
CA SER A 39 5.19 -5.47 -27.13
C SER A 39 6.38 -4.65 -26.64
N GLY A 40 7.18 -5.21 -25.71
CA GLY A 40 8.40 -4.54 -25.27
C GLY A 40 9.34 -4.21 -26.44
N GLU A 41 9.50 -5.14 -27.38
CA GLU A 41 10.31 -4.95 -28.59
C GLU A 41 9.87 -3.74 -29.40
N ASN A 42 8.60 -3.69 -29.80
CA ASN A 42 8.06 -2.57 -30.55
C ASN A 42 8.14 -1.27 -29.75
N ALA A 43 7.86 -1.31 -28.44
CA ALA A 43 7.94 -0.14 -27.57
C ALA A 43 9.36 0.46 -27.53
N LYS A 44 10.40 -0.37 -27.61
CA LYS A 44 11.79 0.11 -27.68
C LYS A 44 12.06 0.77 -29.03
N GLU A 45 11.60 0.18 -30.13
CA GLU A 45 11.75 0.74 -31.48
C GLU A 45 11.09 2.13 -31.64
N ILE A 46 9.89 2.30 -31.08
CA ILE A 46 9.17 3.59 -31.11
C ILE A 46 9.58 4.53 -29.97
N GLY A 47 10.57 4.15 -29.16
CA GLY A 47 11.16 5.00 -28.14
C GLY A 47 10.29 5.21 -26.89
N LEU A 48 9.35 4.32 -26.59
CA LEU A 48 8.56 4.36 -25.34
C LEU A 48 9.28 3.71 -24.14
N VAL A 49 10.24 2.81 -24.38
CA VAL A 49 11.10 2.22 -23.33
C VAL A 49 12.58 2.33 -23.71
N ASP A 50 13.45 2.34 -22.71
CA ASP A 50 14.90 2.50 -22.92
C ASP A 50 15.61 1.15 -23.10
N ASP A 51 15.29 0.17 -22.28
CA ASP A 51 15.92 -1.15 -22.35
C ASP A 51 15.03 -2.30 -21.85
N PHE A 52 15.50 -3.52 -22.06
CA PHE A 52 14.91 -4.75 -21.56
C PHE A 52 15.59 -5.18 -20.27
N GLY A 53 14.79 -5.62 -19.30
CA GLY A 53 15.30 -6.13 -18.05
C GLY A 53 14.18 -6.47 -17.08
N GLY A 54 14.56 -7.03 -15.94
CA GLY A 54 13.68 -7.23 -14.80
C GLY A 54 13.87 -6.16 -13.73
N LEU A 55 13.17 -6.35 -12.61
CA LEU A 55 13.26 -5.46 -11.45
C LEU A 55 14.70 -5.35 -10.91
N LYS A 56 15.46 -6.45 -10.90
CA LYS A 56 16.85 -6.45 -10.41
C LYS A 56 17.76 -5.59 -11.27
N ASP A 57 17.59 -5.64 -12.59
CA ASP A 57 18.38 -4.86 -13.54
C ASP A 57 18.05 -3.37 -13.39
N ALA A 58 16.76 -3.04 -13.23
CA ALA A 58 16.33 -1.66 -12.97
C ALA A 58 16.90 -1.09 -11.66
N ILE A 59 16.96 -1.89 -10.59
CA ILE A 59 17.55 -1.47 -9.30
C ILE A 59 19.06 -1.27 -9.45
N ALA A 60 19.76 -2.19 -10.12
CA ALA A 60 21.19 -2.07 -10.35
C ALA A 60 21.52 -0.82 -11.19
N LEU A 61 20.75 -0.56 -12.25
CA LEU A 61 20.91 0.63 -13.09
C LEU A 61 20.67 1.92 -12.29
N ALA A 62 19.65 1.94 -11.43
CA ALA A 62 19.40 3.11 -10.57
C ALA A 62 20.56 3.35 -9.58
N ALA A 63 21.11 2.28 -8.98
CA ALA A 63 22.28 2.38 -8.11
C ALA A 63 23.52 2.87 -8.88
N GLU A 64 23.72 2.42 -10.12
CA GLU A 64 24.81 2.85 -10.98
C GLU A 64 24.70 4.34 -11.36
N ILE A 65 23.51 4.80 -11.75
CA ILE A 65 23.25 6.21 -12.10
C ILE A 65 23.59 7.16 -10.94
N GLU A 66 23.28 6.74 -9.71
CA GLU A 66 23.54 7.52 -8.48
C GLU A 66 24.92 7.22 -7.85
N GLY A 67 25.73 6.33 -8.44
CA GLY A 67 27.06 5.98 -7.94
C GLY A 67 27.07 5.28 -6.59
N LEU A 68 26.04 4.49 -6.28
CA LEU A 68 25.90 3.75 -5.02
C LEU A 68 26.59 2.39 -5.09
N GLU A 69 27.74 2.26 -4.43
CA GLU A 69 28.43 0.97 -4.31
C GLU A 69 27.76 0.02 -3.31
N GLU A 70 27.15 0.57 -2.26
CA GLU A 70 26.43 -0.17 -1.23
C GLU A 70 25.01 0.38 -1.08
N TYR A 71 24.01 -0.48 -1.26
CA TYR A 71 22.60 -0.14 -1.07
C TYR A 71 21.81 -1.31 -0.49
N ARG A 72 20.68 -1.00 0.15
CA ARG A 72 19.76 -2.01 0.69
C ARG A 72 18.40 -1.89 0.02
N ILE A 73 17.90 -3.00 -0.50
CA ILE A 73 16.55 -3.11 -1.02
C ILE A 73 15.60 -3.35 0.16
N VAL A 74 14.52 -2.58 0.25
CA VAL A 74 13.49 -2.71 1.28
C VAL A 74 12.13 -2.76 0.60
N ASP A 75 11.38 -3.84 0.81
CA ASP A 75 10.01 -3.96 0.34
C ASP A 75 9.06 -3.17 1.23
N LEU A 76 8.10 -2.45 0.60
CA LEU A 76 7.12 -1.63 1.30
C LEU A 76 5.70 -2.19 1.17
N PRO A 77 4.82 -1.97 2.18
CA PRO A 77 5.12 -1.29 3.45
C PRO A 77 6.05 -2.14 4.33
N ALA A 78 6.88 -1.48 5.14
CA ALA A 78 7.74 -2.18 6.08
C ALA A 78 6.88 -2.98 7.05
N LEU A 79 6.90 -4.31 6.89
CA LEU A 79 6.25 -5.19 7.85
C LEU A 79 6.89 -4.94 9.23
N PRO A 80 6.08 -4.80 10.29
CA PRO A 80 6.62 -4.64 11.63
C PRO A 80 7.54 -5.82 11.94
N ASP A 81 8.68 -5.52 12.55
CA ASP A 81 9.69 -6.52 12.88
C ASP A 81 9.06 -7.68 13.69
N PRO A 82 9.32 -8.95 13.33
CA PRO A 82 8.70 -10.10 14.01
C PRO A 82 8.94 -10.15 15.52
N PHE A 83 10.09 -9.66 16.00
CA PHE A 83 10.36 -9.56 17.44
C PHE A 83 9.56 -8.43 18.09
N GLN A 84 9.35 -7.31 17.39
CA GLN A 84 8.47 -6.24 17.87
C GLN A 84 7.03 -6.72 18.03
N GLU A 85 6.50 -7.46 17.05
CA GLU A 85 5.16 -8.05 17.16
C GLU A 85 5.09 -9.09 18.30
N LEU A 86 6.10 -9.95 18.43
CA LEU A 86 6.17 -10.92 19.53
C LEU A 86 6.23 -10.23 20.91
N PHE A 87 7.01 -9.15 21.04
CA PHE A 87 7.15 -8.38 22.28
C PHE A 87 5.86 -7.66 22.65
N LYS A 88 5.12 -7.10 21.68
CA LYS A 88 3.79 -6.51 21.91
C LYS A 88 2.83 -7.55 22.48
N VAL A 89 2.75 -8.73 21.85
CA VAL A 89 1.90 -9.84 22.32
C VAL A 89 2.30 -10.28 23.73
N GLY A 90 3.60 -10.37 24.03
CA GLY A 90 4.10 -10.68 25.36
C GLY A 90 3.68 -9.62 26.40
N THR A 91 3.83 -8.34 26.08
CA THR A 91 3.51 -7.22 26.96
C THR A 91 2.01 -7.12 27.25
N ASP A 92 1.17 -7.31 26.24
CA ASP A 92 -0.29 -7.27 26.41
C ASP A 92 -0.80 -8.44 27.25
N ASN A 93 -0.22 -9.63 27.08
CA ASN A 93 -0.53 -10.81 27.90
C ASN A 93 -0.07 -10.65 29.36
N ILE A 94 0.98 -9.88 29.63
CA ILE A 94 1.43 -9.57 31.00
C ILE A 94 0.49 -8.54 31.63
N ARG A 95 0.13 -7.46 30.91
CA ARG A 95 -0.83 -6.45 31.39
C ARG A 95 -2.19 -7.07 31.70
N ALA A 96 -2.70 -7.93 30.82
CA ALA A 96 -3.97 -8.63 31.03
C ALA A 96 -3.92 -9.55 32.28
N ARG A 97 -2.82 -10.30 32.47
CA ARG A 97 -2.64 -11.13 33.67
C ARG A 97 -2.52 -10.30 34.95
N PHE A 98 -1.80 -9.19 34.92
CA PHE A 98 -1.65 -8.30 36.06
C PHE A 98 -3.00 -7.70 36.48
N LEU A 99 -3.76 -7.13 35.54
CA LEU A 99 -5.11 -6.60 35.78
C LEU A 99 -6.07 -7.68 36.29
N LYS A 100 -5.98 -8.90 35.75
CA LYS A 100 -6.79 -10.04 36.21
C LYS A 100 -6.46 -10.44 37.65
N ASN A 101 -5.19 -10.42 38.04
CA ASN A 101 -4.75 -10.75 39.39
C ASN A 101 -5.15 -9.66 40.41
N GLU A 102 -5.08 -8.38 40.03
CA GLU A 102 -5.42 -7.27 40.91
C GLU A 102 -6.94 -7.09 41.09
N LEU A 103 -7.70 -7.27 40.01
CA LEU A 103 -9.16 -7.09 40.03
C LEU A 103 -9.91 -8.37 40.41
N GLY A 104 -9.28 -9.54 40.33
CA GLY A 104 -9.91 -10.83 40.64
C GLY A 104 -11.23 -11.03 39.90
N GLU A 105 -12.30 -11.39 40.62
CA GLU A 105 -13.64 -11.54 40.03
C GLU A 105 -14.19 -10.26 39.40
N LYS A 106 -13.72 -9.08 39.84
CA LYS A 106 -14.15 -7.79 39.29
C LYS A 106 -13.59 -7.52 37.90
N TYR A 107 -12.59 -8.28 37.44
CA TYR A 107 -12.07 -8.22 36.08
C TYR A 107 -13.17 -8.43 35.03
N ARG A 108 -14.22 -9.22 35.36
CA ARG A 108 -15.40 -9.43 34.50
C ARG A 108 -16.10 -8.11 34.15
N TYR A 109 -16.21 -7.19 35.10
CA TYR A 109 -16.82 -5.88 34.86
C TYR A 109 -15.92 -5.00 33.98
N TYR A 110 -14.60 -5.05 34.17
CA TYR A 110 -13.65 -4.35 33.30
C TYR A 110 -13.74 -4.81 31.84
N GLU A 111 -13.78 -6.13 31.59
CA GLU A 111 -13.99 -6.70 30.25
C GLU A 111 -15.32 -6.24 29.62
N TYR A 112 -16.40 -6.22 30.42
CA TYR A 112 -17.70 -5.74 29.98
C TYR A 112 -17.65 -4.27 29.54
N PHE A 113 -17.04 -3.40 30.35
CA PHE A 113 -16.87 -1.98 30.02
C PHE A 113 -15.98 -1.79 28.79
N LYS A 114 -14.85 -2.48 28.71
CA LYS A 114 -13.93 -2.41 27.55
C LYS A 114 -14.63 -2.81 26.25
N LYS A 115 -15.44 -3.88 26.28
CA LYS A 115 -16.25 -4.31 25.14
C LYS A 115 -17.24 -3.23 24.71
N MET A 116 -18.00 -2.65 25.64
CA MET A 116 -18.95 -1.59 25.33
C MET A 116 -18.28 -0.32 24.78
N SER A 117 -17.14 0.08 25.35
CA SER A 117 -16.36 1.23 24.87
C SER A 117 -15.77 1.01 23.47
N GLY A 118 -15.55 -0.23 23.06
CA GLY A 118 -15.07 -0.59 21.72
C GLY A 118 -16.16 -0.74 20.66
N MET A 119 -17.44 -0.83 21.05
CA MET A 119 -18.55 -0.97 20.11
C MET A 119 -18.88 0.38 19.46
N LYS A 120 -18.64 0.49 18.15
CA LYS A 120 -19.02 1.66 17.34
C LYS A 120 -20.18 1.30 16.41
N GLY A 121 -21.22 2.13 16.40
CA GLY A 121 -22.41 1.95 15.55
C GLY A 121 -23.63 1.38 16.28
N VAL A 122 -24.71 1.12 15.53
CA VAL A 122 -25.97 0.55 16.07
C VAL A 122 -25.84 -0.97 16.15
N TYR A 123 -26.15 -1.55 17.31
CA TYR A 123 -26.12 -3.00 17.53
C TYR A 123 -27.34 -3.49 18.32
N ALA A 124 -27.80 -4.70 18.01
CA ALA A 124 -28.79 -5.41 18.80
C ALA A 124 -28.09 -6.26 19.86
N ARG A 125 -28.59 -6.25 21.11
CA ARG A 125 -28.00 -7.00 22.24
C ARG A 125 -29.09 -7.75 23.00
N MET A 126 -28.75 -8.96 23.45
CA MET A 126 -29.60 -9.71 24.39
C MET A 126 -29.55 -9.09 25.80
N PRO A 127 -30.63 -9.16 26.59
CA PRO A 127 -30.69 -8.53 27.92
C PRO A 127 -29.88 -9.26 29.01
N TYR A 128 -29.20 -10.36 28.66
CA TYR A 128 -28.34 -11.12 29.57
C TYR A 128 -27.08 -11.62 28.85
N ASP A 129 -25.96 -11.66 29.58
CA ASP A 129 -24.71 -12.24 29.10
C ASP A 129 -24.57 -13.67 29.61
N ILE A 130 -24.46 -14.64 28.71
CA ILE A 130 -24.23 -16.05 29.07
C ILE A 130 -22.73 -16.24 29.34
N SER A 131 -22.39 -16.62 30.58
CA SER A 131 -21.04 -17.07 30.95
C SER A 131 -21.05 -18.56 31.23
N ILE A 132 -20.36 -19.35 30.40
CA ILE A 132 -20.13 -20.77 30.63
C ILE A 132 -18.77 -20.88 31.33
N ASN A 133 -18.74 -21.58 32.47
CA ASN A 133 -17.51 -21.88 33.22
C ASN A 133 -16.64 -22.90 32.49
#